data_AF-A0AAE2CZ31-F1
#
_entry.id   AF-A0AAE2CZ31-F1
#
_cell.length_a   1.000
_cell.length_b   1.000
_cell.length_c   1.000
_cell.angle_alpha   90.00
_cell.angle_beta   90.00
_cell.angle_gamma   90.00
#
_symmetry.space_group_name_H-M   'P 1'
#
loop_
_entity.id
_entity.type
_entity.pdbx_description
1 polymer ?
#
loop_
_entity_poly.entity_id
_entity_poly.type
_entity_poly.pdbx_seq_one_letter_code
_entity_poly.pdbx_strand_id
1 'polypeptide(L)'
;MASLRLPNALFFLQLSLLFSTSFTVYGDETLATYPPAEAPHPPRHHHHHHAPTPAPSHPPTPPPSHPPVSPPPTSPPSPPPVKPPTYPPVKPPSYPLPRKKVAVQGVVYCKSCKYRGVDTLVGAAPLAGAVVKLQCNNTKHSQTEQTKTDKNGYFFFMPQKLTTSGSHKCKVFIISSPLATCSVPTNLHGGAVGAILMPTAKPPVVPAPTKPLPFELFTVGPFAFEAQKKLPCHY
;
A
#
# COMPACT_ATOMS: atom_id res chain seq x y z
N MET A 1 -58.70 -18.06 -19.11
CA MET A 1 -58.83 -18.34 -17.66
C MET A 1 -57.54 -17.91 -16.97
N ALA A 2 -57.51 -16.72 -16.39
CA ALA A 2 -56.38 -16.21 -15.64
C ALA A 2 -56.59 -16.53 -14.15
N SER A 3 -55.77 -17.41 -13.58
CA SER A 3 -55.77 -17.67 -12.13
C SER A 3 -54.88 -16.64 -11.45
N LEU A 4 -55.50 -15.61 -10.87
CA LEU A 4 -54.86 -14.72 -9.91
C LEU A 4 -54.69 -15.49 -8.59
N ARG A 5 -53.45 -15.84 -8.22
CA ARG A 5 -53.15 -16.34 -6.86
C ARG A 5 -52.90 -15.16 -5.95
N LEU A 6 -53.82 -14.90 -5.02
CA LEU A 6 -53.61 -13.99 -3.88
C LEU A 6 -52.54 -14.60 -2.96
N PRO A 7 -51.46 -13.89 -2.62
CA PRO A 7 -50.54 -14.33 -1.57
C PRO A 7 -51.13 -14.04 -0.17
N ASN A 8 -51.04 -15.04 0.71
CA ASN A 8 -51.51 -15.04 2.09
C ASN A 8 -50.93 -13.87 2.91
N ALA A 9 -51.74 -12.84 3.13
CA ALA A 9 -51.42 -11.66 3.96
C ALA A 9 -51.05 -12.00 5.42
N LEU A 10 -51.45 -13.19 5.91
CA LEU A 10 -51.09 -13.67 7.25
C LEU A 10 -49.59 -13.96 7.42
N PHE A 11 -48.88 -14.34 6.36
CA PHE A 11 -47.45 -14.65 6.46
C PHE A 11 -46.59 -13.38 6.63
N PHE A 12 -47.02 -12.27 6.02
CA PHE A 12 -46.33 -10.99 6.13
C PHE A 12 -46.50 -10.32 7.50
N LEU A 13 -47.62 -10.56 8.19
CA LEU A 13 -47.87 -10.04 9.55
C LEU A 13 -47.06 -10.76 10.64
N GLN A 14 -46.72 -12.04 10.47
CA GLN A 14 -45.85 -12.74 11.43
C GLN A 14 -44.37 -12.35 11.29
N LEU A 15 -43.91 -11.99 10.09
CA LEU A 15 -42.52 -11.62 9.87
C LEU A 15 -42.18 -10.22 10.41
N SER A 16 -43.15 -9.32 10.51
CA SER A 16 -42.95 -7.94 11.01
C SER A 16 -42.79 -7.85 12.53
N LEU A 17 -43.38 -8.78 13.30
CA LEU A 17 -43.31 -8.79 14.76
C LEU A 17 -41.97 -9.32 15.33
N LEU A 18 -41.19 -10.06 14.53
CA LEU A 18 -39.91 -10.64 14.97
C LEU A 18 -38.70 -9.69 14.83
N PHE A 19 -38.85 -8.54 14.17
CA PHE A 19 -37.75 -7.59 13.93
C PHE A 19 -37.64 -6.44 14.94
N SER A 20 -38.52 -6.35 15.95
CA SER A 20 -38.56 -5.21 16.88
C SER A 20 -37.74 -5.34 18.18
N THR A 21 -36.96 -6.40 18.39
CA THR A 21 -36.26 -6.62 19.68
C THR A 21 -34.77 -6.90 19.56
N SER A 22 -34.00 -5.97 18.97
CA SER A 22 -32.53 -6.05 19.00
C SER A 22 -31.86 -4.69 19.24
N PHE A 23 -31.60 -4.44 20.54
CA PHE A 23 -30.42 -3.80 21.14
C PHE A 23 -30.05 -2.35 20.76
N THR A 24 -30.38 -1.43 21.67
CA THR A 24 -29.64 -0.18 21.91
C THR A 24 -28.34 -0.51 22.65
N VAL A 25 -27.19 -0.32 21.98
CA VAL A 25 -25.88 -0.30 22.64
C VAL A 25 -25.41 1.15 22.70
N TYR A 26 -25.37 1.70 23.92
CA TYR A 26 -24.70 2.95 24.24
C TYR A 26 -23.19 2.70 24.22
N GLY A 27 -22.46 3.41 23.37
CA GLY A 27 -21.01 3.49 23.39
C GLY A 27 -20.56 4.80 24.03
N ASP A 28 -19.90 4.70 25.17
CA ASP A 28 -19.36 5.77 25.99
C ASP A 28 -18.17 6.46 25.30
N GLU A 29 -18.11 7.78 25.40
CA GLU A 29 -17.20 8.67 24.69
C GLU A 29 -16.06 9.07 25.64
N THR A 30 -14.96 8.31 25.66
CA THR A 30 -13.75 8.71 26.39
C THR A 30 -12.74 9.33 25.43
N LEU A 31 -12.71 10.67 25.44
CA LEU A 31 -11.77 11.52 24.73
C LEU A 31 -10.37 11.44 25.38
N ALA A 32 -9.47 10.62 24.84
CA ALA A 32 -8.06 10.61 25.24
C ALA A 32 -7.28 11.69 24.46
N THR A 33 -7.03 12.82 25.12
CA THR A 33 -6.12 13.88 24.66
C THR A 33 -4.67 13.41 24.77
N TYR A 34 -3.98 13.24 23.64
CA TYR A 34 -2.54 12.98 23.60
C TYR A 34 -1.76 14.29 23.43
N PRO A 35 -0.68 14.53 24.20
CA PRO A 35 0.20 15.68 23.99
C PRO A 35 1.08 15.49 22.73
N PRO A 36 1.59 16.57 22.12
CA PRO A 36 2.41 16.49 20.91
C PRO A 36 3.78 15.86 21.21
N ALA A 37 4.23 14.98 20.32
CA ALA A 37 5.56 14.39 20.37
C ALA A 37 6.64 15.41 19.96
N GLU A 38 7.64 15.58 20.82
CA GLU A 38 8.80 16.46 20.59
C GLU A 38 9.88 15.75 19.75
N ALA A 39 10.49 16.48 18.81
CA ALA A 39 11.44 15.92 17.84
C ALA A 39 12.86 15.78 18.43
N PRO A 40 13.59 14.68 18.19
CA PRO A 40 14.95 14.50 18.70
C PRO A 40 15.96 15.42 18.00
N HIS A 41 16.84 16.05 18.79
CA HIS A 41 17.96 16.85 18.28
C HIS A 41 19.17 15.97 17.91
N PRO A 42 19.99 16.37 16.91
CA PRO A 42 21.17 15.60 16.49
C PRO A 42 22.35 15.74 17.48
N PRO A 43 23.17 14.69 17.68
CA PRO A 43 24.29 14.74 18.60
C PRO A 43 25.47 15.54 18.04
N ARG A 44 26.04 16.42 18.87
CA ARG A 44 27.34 17.08 18.62
C ARG A 44 28.48 16.11 18.93
N HIS A 45 29.36 15.88 17.97
CA HIS A 45 30.64 15.19 18.19
C HIS A 45 31.70 16.18 18.68
N HIS A 46 32.30 15.89 19.84
CA HIS A 46 33.50 16.58 20.34
C HIS A 46 34.74 15.74 20.00
N HIS A 47 35.70 16.34 19.30
CA HIS A 47 37.03 15.75 19.08
C HIS A 47 37.99 16.25 20.16
N HIS A 48 38.59 15.34 20.92
CA HIS A 48 39.72 15.63 21.81
C HIS A 48 41.03 15.29 21.10
N HIS A 49 41.90 16.28 20.94
CA HIS A 49 43.29 16.10 20.55
C HIS A 49 44.15 15.91 21.80
N HIS A 50 44.89 14.79 21.88
CA HIS A 50 45.95 14.61 22.86
C HIS A 50 47.31 14.92 22.23
N ALA A 51 48.04 15.86 22.82
CA ALA A 51 49.44 16.15 22.53
C ALA A 51 50.36 15.38 23.51
N PRO A 52 51.52 14.85 23.09
CA PRO A 52 52.46 14.20 24.01
C PRO A 52 53.40 15.20 24.69
N THR A 53 53.66 14.95 25.98
CA THR A 53 54.53 15.69 26.90
C THR A 53 56.02 15.33 26.70
N PRO A 54 56.99 16.24 26.95
CA PRO A 54 58.42 15.97 26.76
C PRO A 54 59.10 15.38 28.02
N ALA A 55 60.18 14.61 27.81
CA ALA A 55 61.05 14.06 28.86
C ALA A 55 62.52 14.49 28.64
N PRO A 56 63.39 14.43 29.68
CA PRO A 56 64.41 15.44 29.96
C PRO A 56 65.80 15.18 29.32
N SER A 57 66.57 16.27 29.28
CA SER A 57 67.92 16.41 28.72
C SER A 57 69.03 15.94 29.68
N HIS A 58 70.03 15.23 29.14
CA HIS A 58 71.36 15.04 29.75
C HIS A 58 72.46 15.44 28.74
N PRO A 59 73.54 16.14 29.15
CA PRO A 59 74.66 16.56 28.30
C PRO A 59 75.90 15.62 28.47
N PRO A 60 77.05 15.82 27.78
CA PRO A 60 77.48 14.98 26.67
C PRO A 60 78.82 14.24 26.93
N THR A 61 79.22 13.33 26.05
CA THR A 61 80.61 12.82 26.01
C THR A 61 81.08 12.74 24.55
N PRO A 62 82.29 13.23 24.21
CA PRO A 62 82.72 13.38 22.82
C PRO A 62 83.05 12.02 22.16
N PRO A 63 82.82 11.88 20.84
CA PRO A 63 83.09 10.63 20.13
C PRO A 63 84.57 10.50 19.74
N PRO A 64 85.16 9.30 19.81
CA PRO A 64 86.42 9.00 19.13
C PRO A 64 86.17 8.74 17.64
N SER A 65 87.03 9.32 16.81
CA SER A 65 87.07 9.16 15.35
C SER A 65 87.60 7.77 14.97
N HIS A 66 86.81 6.99 14.23
CA HIS A 66 87.26 5.76 13.58
C HIS A 66 87.14 5.87 12.04
N PRO A 67 88.07 5.25 11.27
CA PRO A 67 88.21 5.40 9.83
C PRO A 67 87.11 4.70 9.01
N PRO A 68 86.91 5.06 7.73
CA PRO A 68 85.76 4.62 6.94
C PRO A 68 85.84 3.14 6.58
N VAL A 69 84.78 2.39 6.92
CA VAL A 69 84.54 1.01 6.48
C VAL A 69 83.59 1.05 5.29
N SER A 70 83.98 0.40 4.20
CA SER A 70 83.18 0.26 2.96
C SER A 70 81.83 -0.42 3.21
N PRO A 71 80.74 -0.01 2.52
CA PRO A 71 79.42 -0.62 2.72
C PRO A 71 79.34 -2.03 2.09
N PRO A 72 78.62 -2.97 2.71
CA PRO A 72 78.36 -4.30 2.14
C PRO A 72 77.37 -4.23 0.95
N PRO A 73 77.39 -5.24 0.05
CA PRO A 73 76.62 -5.21 -1.19
C PRO A 73 75.11 -5.31 -0.96
N THR A 74 74.37 -4.37 -1.57
CA THR A 74 72.91 -4.25 -1.52
C THR A 74 72.24 -5.39 -2.31
N SER A 75 71.45 -6.23 -1.64
CA SER A 75 70.53 -7.16 -2.33
C SER A 75 69.35 -6.39 -2.94
N PRO A 76 68.88 -6.75 -4.14
CA PRO A 76 67.76 -6.06 -4.78
C PRO A 76 66.43 -6.24 -4.02
N PRO A 77 65.52 -5.25 -4.04
CA PRO A 77 64.23 -5.35 -3.35
C PRO A 77 63.33 -6.41 -4.01
N SER A 78 62.71 -7.27 -3.20
CA SER A 78 61.67 -8.18 -3.68
C SER A 78 60.42 -7.40 -4.12
N PRO A 79 59.73 -7.80 -5.21
CA PRO A 79 58.52 -7.14 -5.67
C PRO A 79 57.38 -7.29 -4.65
N PRO A 80 56.48 -6.29 -4.55
CA PRO A 80 55.36 -6.34 -3.61
C PRO A 80 54.37 -7.46 -3.98
N PRO A 81 53.67 -8.06 -2.99
CA PRO A 81 52.70 -9.12 -3.24
C PRO A 81 51.56 -8.63 -4.14
N VAL A 82 51.34 -9.35 -5.26
CA VAL A 82 50.23 -9.10 -6.17
C VAL A 82 48.91 -9.50 -5.48
N LYS A 83 48.01 -8.55 -5.27
CA LYS A 83 46.66 -8.85 -4.78
C LYS A 83 45.90 -9.66 -5.84
N PRO A 84 45.23 -10.76 -5.47
CA PRO A 84 44.39 -11.50 -6.42
C PRO A 84 43.25 -10.62 -6.94
N PRO A 85 42.79 -10.83 -8.19
CA PRO A 85 41.73 -10.03 -8.78
C PRO A 85 40.42 -10.24 -8.00
N THR A 86 39.86 -9.15 -7.48
CA THR A 86 38.52 -9.13 -6.90
C THR A 86 37.49 -9.22 -8.03
N TYR A 87 36.86 -10.38 -8.19
CA TYR A 87 35.72 -10.52 -9.10
C TYR A 87 34.48 -9.83 -8.49
N PRO A 88 33.68 -9.09 -9.29
CA PRO A 88 32.41 -8.55 -8.80
C PRO A 88 31.47 -9.69 -8.40
N PRO A 89 30.61 -9.51 -7.37
CA PRO A 89 29.64 -10.52 -6.97
C PRO A 89 28.74 -10.90 -8.16
N VAL A 90 28.74 -12.19 -8.51
CA VAL A 90 27.83 -12.74 -9.52
C VAL A 90 26.41 -12.61 -8.99
N LYS A 91 25.61 -11.71 -9.57
CA LYS A 91 24.18 -11.62 -9.23
C LYS A 91 23.52 -12.96 -9.59
N PRO A 92 22.74 -13.57 -8.68
CA PRO A 92 22.01 -14.78 -8.98
C PRO A 92 21.07 -14.55 -10.17
N PRO A 93 20.85 -15.56 -11.03
CA PRO A 93 19.94 -15.46 -12.15
C PRO A 93 18.54 -15.08 -11.65
N SER A 94 18.10 -13.88 -12.01
CA SER A 94 16.76 -13.38 -11.73
C SER A 94 15.78 -14.07 -12.69
N TYR A 95 15.26 -15.24 -12.30
CA TYR A 95 14.18 -15.87 -13.04
C TYR A 95 12.91 -15.02 -12.93
N PRO A 96 12.26 -14.65 -14.05
CA PRO A 96 11.01 -13.91 -13.99
C PRO A 96 9.96 -14.76 -13.26
N LEU A 97 9.31 -14.16 -12.26
CA LEU A 97 8.22 -14.82 -11.52
C LEU A 97 7.16 -15.34 -12.51
N PRO A 98 6.64 -16.57 -12.29
CA PRO A 98 5.61 -17.14 -13.14
C PRO A 98 4.36 -16.23 -13.14
N ARG A 99 3.85 -15.95 -14.34
CA ARG A 99 2.71 -15.05 -14.54
C ARG A 99 1.44 -15.73 -14.01
N LYS A 100 0.72 -15.04 -13.12
CA LYS A 100 -0.57 -15.50 -12.61
C LYS A 100 -1.71 -14.74 -13.28
N LYS A 101 -2.90 -15.34 -13.28
CA LYS A 101 -4.15 -14.63 -13.57
C LYS A 101 -4.37 -13.56 -12.51
N VAL A 102 -5.13 -12.52 -12.84
CA VAL A 102 -5.41 -11.39 -11.94
C VAL A 102 -6.88 -11.39 -11.58
N ALA A 103 -7.16 -11.28 -10.29
CA ALA A 103 -8.45 -10.88 -9.76
C ALA A 103 -8.34 -9.50 -9.14
N VAL A 104 -9.36 -8.67 -9.29
CA VAL A 104 -9.39 -7.33 -8.71
C VAL A 104 -10.60 -7.21 -7.80
N GLN A 105 -10.39 -6.74 -6.58
CA GLN A 105 -11.44 -6.47 -5.61
C GLN A 105 -11.36 -5.03 -5.12
N GLY A 106 -12.50 -4.41 -4.92
CA GLY A 106 -12.59 -3.12 -4.25
C GLY A 106 -13.98 -2.92 -3.66
N VAL A 107 -14.18 -1.75 -3.07
CA VAL A 107 -15.43 -1.35 -2.45
C VAL A 107 -15.76 0.10 -2.81
N VAL A 108 -17.04 0.39 -2.98
CA VAL A 108 -17.57 1.73 -3.25
C VAL A 108 -18.50 2.13 -2.12
N TYR A 109 -18.32 3.35 -1.63
CA TYR A 109 -19.16 3.96 -0.61
C TYR A 109 -19.96 5.14 -1.16
N CYS A 110 -21.03 5.45 -0.45
CA CYS A 110 -21.66 6.75 -0.49
C CYS A 110 -21.19 7.56 0.72
N LYS A 111 -20.51 8.68 0.50
CA LYS A 111 -20.08 9.58 1.57
C LYS A 111 -21.27 10.23 2.26
N SER A 112 -21.13 10.45 3.56
CA SER A 112 -22.04 11.32 4.28
C SER A 112 -22.04 12.73 3.68
N CYS A 113 -23.22 13.32 3.56
CA CYS A 113 -23.41 14.68 3.05
C CYS A 113 -22.60 15.70 3.85
N LYS A 114 -22.45 15.49 5.17
CA LYS A 114 -21.68 16.33 6.09
C LYS A 114 -20.24 16.57 5.62
N TYR A 115 -19.66 15.62 4.89
CA TYR A 115 -18.27 15.66 4.44
C TYR A 115 -18.14 15.80 2.91
N ARG A 116 -19.10 16.45 2.26
CA ARG A 116 -19.02 16.80 0.83
C ARG A 116 -17.73 17.58 0.54
N GLY A 117 -17.00 17.18 -0.50
CA GLY A 117 -15.73 17.80 -0.88
C GLY A 117 -14.53 17.46 0.01
N VAL A 118 -14.72 16.71 1.11
CA VAL A 118 -13.63 16.27 2.00
C VAL A 118 -13.34 14.79 1.76
N ASP A 119 -12.07 14.42 1.60
CA ASP A 119 -11.65 13.03 1.37
C ASP A 119 -11.70 12.21 2.67
N THR A 120 -12.90 11.81 3.07
CA THR A 120 -13.16 10.98 4.25
C THR A 120 -14.27 9.98 4.01
N LEU A 121 -14.20 8.85 4.72
CA LEU A 121 -15.22 7.81 4.78
C LEU A 121 -16.00 7.80 6.11
N VAL A 122 -15.80 8.81 6.97
CA VAL A 122 -16.55 8.93 8.22
C VAL A 122 -18.04 9.09 7.91
N GLY A 123 -18.86 8.20 8.49
CA GLY A 123 -20.30 8.15 8.24
C GLY A 123 -20.68 7.73 6.82
N ALA A 124 -19.76 7.18 6.03
CA ALA A 124 -20.06 6.67 4.71
C ALA A 124 -20.75 5.30 4.79
N ALA A 125 -21.72 5.07 3.90
CA ALA A 125 -22.45 3.81 3.80
C ALA A 125 -21.97 3.02 2.57
N PRO A 126 -21.87 1.69 2.62
CA PRO A 126 -21.56 0.90 1.43
C PRO A 126 -22.60 1.12 0.33
N LEU A 127 -22.16 1.30 -0.90
CA LEU A 127 -23.03 1.66 -2.01
C LEU A 127 -23.25 0.47 -2.94
N ALA A 128 -24.41 -0.16 -2.81
CA ALA A 128 -24.83 -1.25 -3.69
C ALA A 128 -25.24 -0.75 -5.08
N GLY A 129 -24.95 -1.55 -6.12
CA GLY A 129 -25.37 -1.27 -7.49
C GLY A 129 -24.59 -0.17 -8.23
N ALA A 130 -23.54 0.39 -7.63
CA ALA A 130 -22.64 1.34 -8.30
C ALA A 130 -21.91 0.67 -9.45
N VAL A 131 -21.82 1.35 -10.60
CA VAL A 131 -21.12 0.84 -11.78
C VAL A 131 -19.66 1.25 -11.69
N VAL A 132 -18.78 0.27 -11.86
CA VAL A 132 -17.32 0.45 -11.90
C VAL A 132 -16.76 -0.10 -13.19
N LYS A 133 -15.64 0.47 -13.66
CA LYS A 133 -14.97 0.10 -14.91
C LYS A 133 -13.51 -0.24 -14.65
N LEU A 134 -13.09 -1.44 -15.02
CA LEU A 134 -11.69 -1.81 -15.17
C LEU A 134 -11.27 -1.49 -16.60
N GLN A 135 -10.22 -0.69 -16.77
CA GLN A 135 -9.63 -0.38 -18.07
C GLN A 135 -8.13 -0.62 -18.05
N CYS A 136 -7.66 -1.44 -18.98
CA CYS A 136 -6.25 -1.78 -19.16
C CYS A 136 -5.75 -1.24 -20.49
N ASN A 137 -4.82 -0.28 -20.44
CA ASN A 137 -4.21 0.30 -21.63
C ASN A 137 -2.92 -0.47 -21.95
N ASN A 138 -3.06 -1.66 -22.56
CA ASN A 138 -1.90 -2.40 -23.05
C ASN A 138 -1.61 -2.05 -24.52
N THR A 139 -0.34 -2.10 -24.92
CA THR A 139 0.15 -1.68 -26.26
C THR A 139 -0.37 -2.54 -27.41
N LYS A 140 -1.00 -3.68 -27.14
CA LYS A 140 -1.52 -4.60 -28.15
C LYS A 140 -3.05 -4.72 -28.16
N HIS A 141 -3.70 -4.64 -26.99
CA HIS A 141 -5.15 -4.73 -26.83
C HIS A 141 -5.61 -3.88 -25.63
N SER A 142 -6.49 -2.91 -25.86
CA SER A 142 -7.22 -2.23 -24.80
C SER A 142 -8.33 -3.14 -24.31
N GLN A 143 -8.36 -3.45 -23.01
CA GLN A 143 -9.43 -4.24 -22.39
C GLN A 143 -10.21 -3.35 -21.45
N THR A 144 -11.54 -3.31 -21.62
CA THR A 144 -12.45 -2.60 -20.73
C THR A 144 -13.55 -3.55 -20.29
N GLU A 145 -13.80 -3.61 -18.99
CA GLU A 145 -14.86 -4.42 -18.38
C GLU A 145 -15.59 -3.57 -17.35
N GLN A 146 -16.91 -3.72 -17.24
CA GLN A 146 -17.70 -3.05 -16.22
C GLN A 146 -18.44 -4.07 -15.37
N THR A 147 -18.59 -3.76 -14.10
CA THR A 147 -19.42 -4.54 -13.17
C THR A 147 -20.16 -3.61 -12.23
N LYS A 148 -21.08 -4.18 -11.45
CA LYS A 148 -21.81 -3.48 -10.40
C LYS A 148 -21.36 -3.95 -9.03
N THR A 149 -21.41 -3.06 -8.05
CA THR A 149 -21.18 -3.43 -6.66
C THR A 149 -22.34 -4.27 -6.10
N ASP A 150 -22.00 -5.18 -5.19
CA ASP A 150 -22.94 -6.00 -4.46
C ASP A 150 -23.65 -5.22 -3.34
N LYS A 151 -24.51 -5.90 -2.57
CA LYS A 151 -25.26 -5.31 -1.44
C LYS A 151 -24.36 -4.67 -0.36
N ASN A 152 -23.10 -5.07 -0.29
CA ASN A 152 -22.12 -4.60 0.69
C ASN A 152 -21.16 -3.58 0.05
N GLY A 153 -21.45 -3.08 -1.16
CA GLY A 153 -20.63 -2.13 -1.89
C GLY A 153 -19.38 -2.73 -2.54
N TYR A 154 -19.15 -4.05 -2.46
CA TYR A 154 -17.97 -4.68 -3.04
C TYR A 154 -18.15 -4.95 -4.53
N PHE A 155 -17.07 -4.87 -5.28
CA PHE A 155 -17.03 -5.34 -6.67
C PHE A 155 -15.83 -6.27 -6.88
N PHE A 156 -15.95 -7.13 -7.90
CA PHE A 156 -14.93 -8.09 -8.27
C PHE A 156 -14.80 -8.17 -9.79
N PHE A 157 -13.58 -8.13 -10.29
CA PHE A 157 -13.25 -8.41 -11.70
C PHE A 157 -12.35 -9.64 -11.80
N MET A 158 -12.64 -10.52 -12.75
CA MET A 158 -11.79 -11.67 -13.09
C MET A 158 -11.55 -11.76 -14.59
N PRO A 159 -10.83 -10.77 -15.17
CA PRO A 159 -10.59 -10.69 -16.60
C PRO A 159 -9.81 -11.89 -17.13
N GLN A 160 -10.34 -12.55 -18.16
CA GLN A 160 -9.75 -13.78 -18.71
C GLN A 160 -8.33 -13.58 -19.27
N LYS A 161 -8.05 -12.43 -19.87
CA LYS A 161 -6.79 -12.17 -20.60
C LYS A 161 -5.77 -11.37 -19.80
N LEU A 162 -6.11 -10.92 -18.58
CA LEU A 162 -5.18 -10.16 -17.75
C LEU A 162 -4.28 -11.10 -16.94
N THR A 163 -3.01 -10.73 -16.87
CA THR A 163 -2.00 -11.40 -16.03
C THR A 163 -1.24 -10.37 -15.21
N THR A 164 -0.48 -10.82 -14.21
CA THR A 164 0.35 -9.96 -13.34
C THR A 164 1.31 -9.05 -14.13
N SER A 165 1.77 -9.49 -15.31
CA SER A 165 2.61 -8.66 -16.19
C SER A 165 1.89 -7.45 -16.78
N GLY A 166 0.56 -7.47 -16.87
CA GLY A 166 -0.24 -6.38 -17.45
C GLY A 166 -0.98 -5.54 -16.43
N SER A 167 -1.02 -5.95 -15.15
CA SER A 167 -1.83 -5.31 -14.11
C SER A 167 -1.43 -3.86 -13.87
N HIS A 168 -0.14 -3.53 -13.94
CA HIS A 168 0.36 -2.17 -13.76
C HIS A 168 -0.14 -1.15 -14.81
N LYS A 169 -0.69 -1.63 -15.94
CA LYS A 169 -1.29 -0.77 -16.98
C LYS A 169 -2.81 -0.63 -16.84
N CYS A 170 -3.38 -1.22 -15.81
CA CYS A 170 -4.81 -1.20 -15.55
C CYS A 170 -5.17 -0.17 -14.49
N LYS A 171 -6.32 0.44 -14.67
CA LYS A 171 -6.95 1.35 -13.72
C LYS A 171 -8.42 0.98 -13.52
N VAL A 172 -8.93 1.23 -12.32
CA VAL A 172 -10.35 1.09 -12.00
C VAL A 172 -10.96 2.46 -11.76
N PHE A 173 -12.14 2.68 -12.34
CA PHE A 173 -12.88 3.94 -12.29
C PHE A 173 -14.27 3.68 -11.71
N ILE A 174 -14.77 4.59 -10.88
CA ILE A 174 -16.20 4.66 -10.59
C ILE A 174 -16.90 5.40 -11.73
N ILE A 175 -18.03 4.86 -12.21
CA ILE A 175 -18.73 5.38 -13.39
C ILE A 175 -20.04 6.05 -13.00
N SER A 176 -20.89 5.32 -12.28
CA SER A 176 -22.19 5.84 -11.85
C SER A 176 -22.66 5.19 -10.57
N SER A 177 -23.58 5.88 -9.91
CA SER A 177 -24.28 5.42 -8.71
C SER A 177 -25.76 5.25 -9.02
N PRO A 178 -26.44 4.25 -8.44
CA PRO A 178 -27.89 4.10 -8.57
C PRO A 178 -28.67 5.09 -7.70
N LEU A 179 -28.01 5.77 -6.75
CA LEU A 179 -28.66 6.73 -5.86
C LEU A 179 -28.51 8.15 -6.39
N ALA A 180 -29.64 8.79 -6.72
CA ALA A 180 -29.65 10.20 -7.16
C ALA A 180 -29.12 11.14 -6.07
N THR A 181 -29.30 10.77 -4.80
CA THR A 181 -28.78 11.51 -3.64
C THR A 181 -27.29 11.36 -3.42
N CYS A 182 -26.63 10.45 -4.15
CA CYS A 182 -25.22 10.12 -3.99
C CYS A 182 -24.60 9.74 -5.33
N SER A 183 -24.63 10.68 -6.28
CA SER A 183 -24.32 10.45 -7.69
C SER A 183 -23.08 11.15 -8.20
N VAL A 184 -22.43 11.99 -7.39
CA VAL A 184 -21.24 12.73 -7.82
C VAL A 184 -20.00 11.88 -7.58
N PRO A 185 -19.27 11.44 -8.61
CA PRO A 185 -18.05 10.66 -8.43
C PRO A 185 -16.99 11.54 -7.76
N THR A 186 -16.32 11.00 -6.74
CA THR A 186 -15.19 11.68 -6.08
C THR A 186 -13.86 11.09 -6.52
N ASN A 187 -12.78 11.84 -6.31
CA ASN A 187 -11.43 11.33 -6.57
C ASN A 187 -10.79 10.65 -5.36
N LEU A 188 -11.59 10.27 -4.35
CA LEU A 188 -11.11 9.52 -3.20
C LEU A 188 -10.41 8.24 -3.67
N HIS A 189 -9.15 8.05 -3.27
CA HIS A 189 -8.25 6.98 -3.72
C HIS A 189 -8.16 6.83 -5.25
N GLY A 190 -8.33 7.92 -6.00
CA GLY A 190 -8.27 7.91 -7.45
C GLY A 190 -9.53 7.39 -8.15
N GLY A 191 -10.67 7.29 -7.44
CA GLY A 191 -11.90 6.70 -7.99
C GLY A 191 -12.37 7.32 -9.32
N ALA A 192 -12.40 8.65 -9.40
CA ALA A 192 -12.85 9.36 -10.61
C ALA A 192 -11.80 9.37 -11.75
N VAL A 193 -10.50 9.54 -11.42
CA VAL A 193 -9.43 9.64 -12.42
C VAL A 193 -8.77 8.30 -12.79
N GLY A 194 -9.15 7.23 -12.09
CA GLY A 194 -8.65 5.88 -12.27
C GLY A 194 -7.56 5.51 -11.27
N ALA A 195 -7.89 4.56 -10.40
CA ALA A 195 -6.98 4.03 -9.39
C ALA A 195 -6.19 2.82 -9.90
N ILE A 196 -4.91 2.75 -9.53
CA ILE A 196 -4.03 1.64 -9.89
C ILE A 196 -4.30 0.39 -9.05
N LEU A 197 -4.07 -0.77 -9.65
CA LEU A 197 -4.18 -2.07 -8.97
C LEU A 197 -3.04 -2.25 -7.96
N MET A 198 -3.36 -2.54 -6.69
CA MET A 198 -2.36 -2.83 -5.65
C MET A 198 -2.31 -4.34 -5.34
N PRO A 199 -1.16 -5.02 -5.43
CA PRO A 199 -1.05 -6.42 -5.04
C PRO A 199 -1.39 -6.60 -3.55
N THR A 200 -2.17 -7.63 -3.21
CA THR A 200 -2.37 -7.98 -1.79
C THR A 200 -1.19 -8.79 -1.28
N ALA A 201 -0.47 -8.28 -0.27
CA ALA A 201 0.67 -8.98 0.33
C ALA A 201 0.25 -10.30 1.05
N LYS A 202 -1.02 -10.42 1.45
CA LYS A 202 -1.62 -11.62 2.05
C LYS A 202 -3.08 -11.76 1.57
N PRO A 203 -3.53 -12.96 1.17
CA PRO A 203 -4.97 -13.21 0.97
C PRO A 203 -5.73 -12.89 2.27
N PRO A 204 -6.89 -12.24 2.23
CA PRO A 204 -7.69 -11.93 3.43
C PRO A 204 -8.16 -13.15 4.24
N VAL A 205 -7.95 -14.35 3.70
CA VAL A 205 -8.43 -15.61 4.27
C VAL A 205 -7.39 -16.16 5.24
N VAL A 206 -7.68 -16.02 6.54
CA VAL A 206 -7.05 -16.80 7.60
C VAL A 206 -8.04 -17.90 8.00
N PRO A 207 -7.66 -19.19 7.97
CA PRO A 207 -6.35 -19.73 7.63
C PRO A 207 -6.02 -19.60 6.14
N ALA A 208 -4.73 -19.41 5.83
CA ALA A 208 -4.26 -19.36 4.45
C ALA A 208 -4.72 -20.61 3.70
N PRO A 209 -5.23 -20.48 2.47
CA PRO A 209 -5.73 -21.64 1.73
C PRO A 209 -4.61 -22.68 1.58
N THR A 210 -4.93 -23.94 1.88
CA THR A 210 -4.02 -25.10 1.77
C THR A 210 -3.47 -25.30 0.36
N LYS A 211 -4.08 -24.65 -0.64
CA LYS A 211 -3.61 -24.59 -2.02
C LYS A 211 -3.41 -23.14 -2.45
N PRO A 212 -2.33 -22.81 -3.19
CA PRO A 212 -2.16 -21.49 -3.74
C PRO A 212 -3.33 -21.15 -4.68
N LEU A 213 -3.86 -19.92 -4.56
CA LEU A 213 -4.92 -19.44 -5.42
C LEU A 213 -4.47 -19.47 -6.90
N PRO A 214 -5.34 -19.83 -7.85
CA PRO A 214 -5.00 -19.87 -9.27
C PRO A 214 -4.84 -18.47 -9.89
N PHE A 215 -5.10 -17.43 -9.11
CA PHE A 215 -4.94 -16.02 -9.45
C PHE A 215 -4.27 -15.27 -8.31
N GLU A 216 -3.71 -14.11 -8.63
CA GLU A 216 -3.24 -13.14 -7.68
C GLU A 216 -4.30 -12.06 -7.47
N LEU A 217 -4.62 -11.79 -6.21
CA LEU A 217 -5.61 -10.78 -5.84
C LEU A 217 -4.95 -9.41 -5.79
N PHE A 218 -5.60 -8.45 -6.45
CA PHE A 218 -5.26 -7.04 -6.40
C PHE A 218 -6.41 -6.28 -5.75
N THR A 219 -6.09 -5.39 -4.82
CA THR A 219 -7.04 -4.47 -4.22
C THR A 219 -6.98 -3.11 -4.88
N VAL A 220 -8.11 -2.40 -4.86
CA VAL A 220 -8.24 -1.01 -5.30
C VAL A 220 -9.23 -0.25 -4.43
N GLY A 221 -9.09 1.07 -4.39
CA GLY A 221 -9.95 1.90 -3.56
C GLY A 221 -9.60 1.75 -2.08
N PRO A 222 -10.52 2.08 -1.16
CA PRO A 222 -11.96 2.27 -1.35
C PRO A 222 -12.35 3.52 -2.15
N PHE A 223 -13.40 3.45 -2.96
CA PHE A 223 -13.91 4.59 -3.73
C PHE A 223 -15.16 5.18 -3.09
N ALA A 224 -15.53 6.40 -3.51
CA ALA A 224 -16.80 6.96 -3.09
C ALA A 224 -17.48 7.89 -4.10
N PHE A 225 -18.81 7.89 -4.03
CA PHE A 225 -19.63 8.98 -4.52
C PHE A 225 -20.00 9.93 -3.37
N GLU A 226 -20.35 11.16 -3.70
CA GLU A 226 -20.91 12.11 -2.75
C GLU A 226 -22.25 12.67 -3.23
N ALA A 227 -22.95 13.34 -2.32
CA ALA A 227 -24.21 13.97 -2.60
C ALA A 227 -24.05 15.16 -3.56
N GLN A 228 -25.04 15.34 -4.45
CA GLN A 228 -25.06 16.47 -5.38
C GLN A 228 -25.05 17.81 -4.66
N LYS A 229 -24.35 18.82 -5.20
CA LYS A 229 -24.25 20.16 -4.61
C LYS A 229 -25.62 20.79 -4.24
N LYS A 230 -26.66 20.49 -5.02
CA LYS A 230 -28.02 20.99 -4.82
C LYS A 230 -28.77 20.36 -3.65
N LEU A 231 -28.30 19.21 -3.15
CA LEU A 231 -28.91 18.56 -1.99
C LEU A 231 -28.42 19.25 -0.72
N PRO A 232 -29.34 19.78 0.11
CA PRO A 232 -28.97 20.32 1.42
C PRO A 232 -28.43 19.19 2.29
N CYS A 233 -27.31 19.46 2.97
CA CYS A 233 -26.77 18.58 3.98
C CYS A 233 -27.24 19.10 5.33
N HIS A 234 -28.12 18.36 5.99
CA HIS A 234 -28.47 18.63 7.39
C HIS A 234 -27.40 18.02 8.28
N TYR A 235 -26.89 18.80 9.24
CA TYR A 235 -25.74 18.49 10.08
C TYR A 235 -26.12 18.42 11.55
#